data_AF-A0A6P1EB38-F1
#
_entry.id   AF-A0A6P1EB38-F1
#
_cell.length_a   1.000
_cell.length_b   1.000
_cell.length_c   1.000
_cell.angle_alpha   90.00
_cell.angle_beta   90.00
_cell.angle_gamma   90.00
#
_symmetry.space_group_name_H-M   'P 1'
#
loop_
_entity.id
_entity.type
_entity.pdbx_description
1 polymer ?
#
loop_
_entity_poly.entity_id
_entity_poly.type
_entity_poly.pdbx_seq_one_letter_code
_entity_poly.pdbx_strand_id
1 'polypeptide(L)'
;MNGGLSLKLTMQQIGYALIILLGCLSFAIFLTINSVWLFDLNIHALHLSAATGMSAERMHEEYLRMINYIQNPLTNSLNFKYFISSPNGLQHFKDVRHLVIFNNVMAVIFVPVSFVLVRRLNKKSLTWMLLTPIKTVVIFSLVIVSIMIVNFEQVFIYFHELLFRNSDWIFDPDLDPVINMLPDTFFFECFTLFFIVFLALHLWLYILAKKSLRSDPPLKSTRSGKQ
;
A
#
# COMPACT_ATOMS: atom_id res chain seq x y z
N MET A 1 20.15 4.77 36.95
CA MET A 1 20.65 5.30 35.65
C MET A 1 20.27 4.46 34.41
N ASN A 2 19.63 3.28 34.54
CA ASN A 2 19.32 2.41 33.38
C ASN A 2 18.01 2.73 32.63
N GLY A 3 17.06 3.44 33.27
CA GLY A 3 15.76 3.75 32.66
C GLY A 3 15.83 4.70 31.46
N GLY A 4 16.70 5.73 31.52
CA GLY A 4 16.82 6.73 30.45
C GLY A 4 17.44 6.19 29.15
N LEU A 5 18.38 5.24 29.25
CA LEU A 5 19.02 4.63 28.09
C LEU A 5 18.05 3.67 27.35
N SER A 6 17.29 2.87 28.11
CA SER A 6 16.25 1.98 27.57
C SER A 6 15.17 2.78 26.84
N LEU A 7 14.67 3.86 27.45
CA LEU A 7 13.66 4.72 26.84
C LEU A 7 14.14 5.34 25.52
N LYS A 8 15.38 5.84 25.47
CA LYS A 8 15.96 6.44 24.26
C LYS A 8 16.09 5.44 23.11
N LEU A 9 16.49 4.20 23.40
CA LEU A 9 16.58 3.13 22.41
C LEU A 9 15.21 2.75 21.85
N THR A 10 14.20 2.63 22.71
CA THR A 10 12.81 2.36 22.29
C THR A 10 12.26 3.46 21.40
N MET A 11 12.47 4.73 21.77
CA MET A 11 12.03 5.87 20.94
C MET A 11 12.69 5.88 19.55
N GLN A 12 13.98 5.57 19.48
CA GLN A 12 14.70 5.45 18.21
C GLN A 12 14.16 4.30 17.37
N GLN A 13 13.91 3.15 17.98
CA GLN A 13 13.34 1.98 17.31
C GLN A 13 11.96 2.30 16.71
N ILE A 14 11.08 2.93 17.49
CA ILE A 14 9.74 3.34 17.03
C ILE A 14 9.87 4.33 15.87
N GLY A 15 10.73 5.34 15.98
CA GLY A 15 10.95 6.32 14.91
C GLY A 15 11.42 5.68 13.60
N TYR A 16 12.40 4.77 13.67
CA TYR A 16 12.86 4.04 12.49
C TYR A 16 11.79 3.13 11.90
N ALA A 17 11.06 2.41 12.76
CA ALA A 17 9.99 1.52 12.35
C ALA A 17 8.87 2.29 11.64
N LEU A 18 8.47 3.46 12.18
CA LEU A 18 7.41 4.28 11.59
C LEU A 18 7.79 4.79 10.21
N ILE A 19 9.01 5.32 10.04
CA ILE A 19 9.51 5.78 8.74
C ILE A 19 9.47 4.65 7.71
N ILE A 20 9.99 3.47 8.09
CA ILE A 20 10.06 2.30 7.21
C ILE A 20 8.66 1.77 6.89
N LEU A 21 7.76 1.72 7.87
CA LEU A 21 6.37 1.32 7.69
C LEU A 21 5.67 2.23 6.68
N LEU A 22 5.79 3.56 6.83
CA LEU A 22 5.22 4.53 5.90
C LEU A 22 5.81 4.38 4.48
N GLY A 23 7.11 4.12 4.37
CA GLY A 23 7.76 3.84 3.09
C GLY A 23 7.24 2.57 2.42
N CYS A 24 7.16 1.47 3.15
CA CYS A 24 6.62 0.21 2.63
C CYS A 24 5.13 0.30 2.26
N LEU A 25 4.34 0.96 3.11
CA LEU A 25 2.90 1.16 2.90
C LEU A 25 2.65 1.96 1.63
N SER A 26 3.27 3.14 1.53
CA SER A 26 3.07 4.04 0.39
C SER A 26 3.58 3.44 -0.92
N PHE A 27 4.69 2.69 -0.88
CA PHE A 27 5.20 1.98 -2.05
C PHE A 27 4.28 0.84 -2.51
N ALA A 28 3.74 0.05 -1.58
CA ALA A 28 2.80 -1.02 -1.92
C ALA A 28 1.52 -0.46 -2.54
N ILE A 29 0.94 0.60 -1.97
CA ILE A 29 -0.23 1.31 -2.55
C ILE A 29 0.11 1.83 -3.95
N PHE A 30 1.25 2.50 -4.11
CA PHE A 30 1.69 3.04 -5.39
C PHE A 30 1.79 1.96 -6.47
N LEU A 31 2.42 0.83 -6.16
CA LEU A 31 2.54 -0.29 -7.10
C LEU A 31 1.19 -0.91 -7.44
N THR A 32 0.29 -1.07 -6.46
CA THR A 32 -1.06 -1.60 -6.71
C THR A 32 -1.85 -0.69 -7.64
N ILE A 33 -1.89 0.62 -7.40
CA ILE A 33 -2.60 1.58 -8.26
C ILE A 33 -2.06 1.59 -9.70
N ASN A 34 -0.74 1.44 -9.85
CA ASN A 34 -0.09 1.44 -11.17
C ASN A 34 -0.12 0.06 -11.86
N SER A 35 -0.76 -0.94 -11.27
CA SER A 35 -0.85 -2.29 -11.84
C SER A 35 -2.02 -2.40 -12.84
N VAL A 36 -1.98 -1.60 -13.92
CA VAL A 36 -2.99 -1.62 -15.00
C VAL A 36 -3.13 -3.03 -15.61
N TRP A 37 -2.03 -3.77 -15.67
CA TRP A 37 -2.03 -5.17 -16.12
C TRP A 37 -3.01 -6.06 -15.33
N LEU A 38 -3.25 -5.77 -14.04
CA LEU A 38 -4.18 -6.54 -13.22
C LEU A 38 -5.61 -6.34 -13.71
N PHE A 39 -5.96 -5.10 -14.09
CA PHE A 39 -7.25 -4.81 -14.70
C PHE A 39 -7.41 -5.53 -16.04
N ASP A 40 -6.38 -5.53 -16.88
CA ASP A 40 -6.42 -6.18 -18.20
C ASP A 40 -6.64 -7.69 -18.11
N LEU A 41 -6.05 -8.35 -17.11
CA LEU A 41 -6.32 -9.77 -16.84
C LEU A 41 -7.79 -10.00 -16.44
N ASN A 42 -8.35 -9.09 -15.64
CA ASN A 42 -9.70 -9.18 -15.11
C ASN A 42 -10.79 -8.92 -16.14
N ILE A 43 -10.51 -8.16 -17.21
CA ILE A 43 -11.45 -7.95 -18.32
C ILE A 43 -12.01 -9.29 -18.83
N HIS A 44 -11.13 -10.27 -19.03
CA HIS A 44 -11.53 -11.59 -19.50
C HIS A 44 -11.93 -12.52 -18.35
N ALA A 45 -11.17 -12.54 -17.25
CA ALA A 45 -11.42 -13.46 -16.14
C ALA A 45 -12.79 -13.24 -15.47
N LEU A 46 -13.27 -11.99 -15.44
CA LEU A 46 -14.54 -11.61 -14.83
C LEU A 46 -15.66 -11.35 -15.85
N HIS A 47 -15.44 -11.68 -17.13
CA HIS A 47 -16.42 -11.47 -18.20
C HIS A 47 -16.96 -10.03 -18.29
N LEU A 48 -16.11 -9.02 -18.06
CA LEU A 48 -16.54 -7.62 -17.94
C LEU A 48 -17.18 -7.07 -19.21
N SER A 49 -16.84 -7.59 -20.38
CA SER A 49 -17.49 -7.23 -21.63
C SER A 49 -18.99 -7.54 -21.64
N ALA A 50 -19.42 -8.62 -20.98
CA ALA A 50 -20.84 -8.94 -20.85
C ALA A 50 -21.55 -8.02 -19.85
N ALA A 51 -20.88 -7.67 -18.76
CA ALA A 51 -21.43 -6.78 -17.71
C ALA A 51 -21.56 -5.31 -18.17
N THR A 52 -20.64 -4.86 -19.03
CA THR A 52 -20.55 -3.46 -19.46
C THR A 52 -21.07 -3.20 -20.86
N GLY A 53 -21.23 -4.25 -21.69
CA GLY A 53 -21.51 -4.11 -23.11
C GLY A 53 -20.36 -3.50 -23.94
N MET A 54 -19.15 -3.45 -23.38
CA MET A 54 -17.98 -2.83 -24.02
C MET A 54 -16.90 -3.82 -24.42
N SER A 55 -16.11 -3.45 -25.44
CA SER A 55 -14.91 -4.19 -25.80
C SER A 55 -13.79 -3.98 -24.77
N ALA A 56 -12.83 -4.91 -24.74
CA ALA A 56 -11.67 -4.84 -23.86
C ALA A 56 -10.88 -3.55 -24.03
N GLU A 57 -10.70 -3.10 -25.27
CA GLU A 57 -9.95 -1.88 -25.61
C GLU A 57 -10.63 -0.64 -25.02
N ARG A 58 -11.96 -0.55 -25.12
CA ARG A 58 -12.71 0.58 -24.54
C ARG A 58 -12.64 0.58 -23.02
N MET A 59 -12.76 -0.57 -22.38
CA MET A 59 -12.59 -0.68 -20.93
C MET A 59 -11.18 -0.27 -20.48
N HIS A 60 -10.15 -0.73 -21.19
CA HIS A 60 -8.78 -0.33 -20.93
C HIS A 60 -8.58 1.18 -21.05
N GLU A 61 -9.12 1.81 -22.11
CA GLU A 61 -9.10 3.27 -22.28
C GLU A 61 -9.77 4.00 -21.10
N GLU A 62 -10.96 3.56 -20.67
CA GLU A 62 -11.67 4.19 -19.55
C GLU A 62 -10.94 3.98 -18.21
N TYR A 63 -10.36 2.80 -17.99
CA TYR A 63 -9.52 2.53 -16.83
C TYR A 63 -8.29 3.45 -16.80
N LEU A 64 -7.60 3.63 -17.92
CA LEU A 64 -6.48 4.56 -18.02
C LEU A 64 -6.90 6.01 -17.79
N ARG A 65 -8.08 6.43 -18.26
CA ARG A 65 -8.62 7.78 -17.96
C ARG A 65 -8.81 7.97 -16.46
N MET A 66 -9.39 6.98 -15.79
CA MET A 66 -9.58 6.99 -14.34
C MET A 66 -8.24 7.04 -13.59
N ILE A 67 -7.30 6.15 -13.93
CA ILE A 67 -5.96 6.10 -13.32
C ILE A 67 -5.21 7.43 -13.54
N ASN A 68 -5.26 8.01 -14.75
CA ASN A 68 -4.66 9.31 -15.00
C ASN A 68 -5.32 10.40 -14.14
N TYR A 69 -6.66 10.44 -14.04
CA TYR A 69 -7.35 11.44 -13.22
C TYR A 69 -6.94 11.37 -11.74
N ILE A 70 -6.92 10.17 -11.13
CA ILE A 70 -6.59 10.02 -9.71
C ILE A 70 -5.10 10.27 -9.41
N GLN A 71 -4.20 10.08 -10.38
CA GLN A 71 -2.76 10.25 -10.17
C GLN A 71 -2.23 11.64 -10.58
N ASN A 72 -2.81 12.27 -11.60
CA ASN A 72 -2.28 13.51 -12.16
C ASN A 72 -2.89 14.74 -11.47
N PRO A 73 -2.09 15.56 -10.74
CA PRO A 73 -2.60 16.74 -10.04
C PRO A 73 -3.05 17.87 -10.98
N LEU A 74 -2.69 17.83 -12.26
CA LEU A 74 -3.02 18.87 -13.25
C LEU A 74 -4.38 18.65 -13.94
N THR A 75 -4.97 17.46 -13.81
CA THR A 75 -6.28 17.15 -14.41
C THR A 75 -7.40 17.84 -13.62
N ASN A 76 -8.28 18.60 -14.26
CA ASN A 76 -9.32 19.33 -13.52
C ASN A 76 -10.63 18.55 -13.33
N SER A 77 -10.94 17.62 -14.23
CA SER A 77 -12.19 16.86 -14.20
C SER A 77 -11.98 15.45 -14.74
N LEU A 78 -12.77 14.50 -14.22
CA LEU A 78 -12.91 13.17 -14.79
C LEU A 78 -14.06 13.19 -15.78
N ASN A 79 -13.79 12.82 -17.03
CA ASN A 79 -14.80 12.69 -18.07
C ASN A 79 -14.59 11.34 -18.76
N PHE A 80 -15.44 10.38 -18.40
CA PHE A 80 -15.53 9.10 -19.10
C PHE A 80 -16.10 9.33 -20.50
N LYS A 81 -15.63 8.55 -21.47
CA LYS A 81 -16.07 8.65 -22.87
C LYS A 81 -17.30 7.79 -23.13
N TYR A 82 -17.40 6.65 -22.44
CA TYR A 82 -18.45 5.65 -22.68
C TYR A 82 -19.39 5.46 -21.49
N PHE A 83 -19.09 6.07 -20.34
CA PHE A 83 -19.96 6.06 -19.18
C PHE A 83 -20.47 7.46 -18.86
N ILE A 84 -21.73 7.51 -18.42
CA ILE A 84 -22.22 8.66 -17.66
C ILE A 84 -21.70 8.57 -16.22
N SER A 85 -21.75 9.68 -15.50
CA SER A 85 -21.41 9.71 -14.08
C SER A 85 -22.30 10.69 -13.36
N SER A 86 -22.81 10.27 -12.21
CA SER A 86 -23.55 11.12 -11.31
C SER A 86 -22.61 12.13 -10.62
N PRO A 87 -23.16 13.23 -10.07
CA PRO A 87 -22.38 14.14 -9.24
C PRO A 87 -21.71 13.44 -8.05
N ASN A 88 -22.37 12.44 -7.45
CA ASN A 88 -21.84 11.68 -6.32
C ASN A 88 -20.68 10.79 -6.77
N GLY A 89 -20.82 10.06 -7.87
CA GLY A 89 -19.74 9.22 -8.41
C GLY A 89 -18.48 10.03 -8.74
N LEU A 90 -18.65 11.20 -9.38
CA LEU A 90 -17.53 12.12 -9.65
C LEU A 90 -16.90 12.69 -8.37
N GLN A 91 -17.72 12.97 -7.35
CA GLN A 91 -17.25 13.43 -6.04
C GLN A 91 -16.43 12.33 -5.34
N HIS A 92 -16.85 11.07 -5.39
CA HIS A 92 -16.07 9.96 -4.87
C HIS A 92 -14.71 9.81 -5.55
N PHE A 93 -14.67 9.86 -6.89
CA PHE A 93 -13.39 9.82 -7.62
C PHE A 93 -12.46 10.98 -7.23
N LYS A 94 -13.01 12.16 -6.95
CA LYS A 94 -12.24 13.32 -6.46
C LYS A 94 -11.68 13.07 -5.05
N ASP A 95 -12.44 12.44 -4.16
CA ASP A 95 -11.98 12.10 -2.82
C ASP A 95 -10.86 11.05 -2.87
N VAL A 96 -11.03 9.99 -3.68
CA VAL A 96 -9.99 8.99 -3.94
C VAL A 96 -8.73 9.65 -4.52
N ARG A 97 -8.88 10.58 -5.47
CA ARG A 97 -7.76 11.34 -6.04
C ARG A 97 -6.93 12.07 -4.98
N HIS A 98 -7.57 12.71 -4.00
CA HIS A 98 -6.82 13.37 -2.92
C HIS A 98 -5.98 12.37 -2.12
N LEU A 99 -6.52 11.19 -1.80
CA LEU A 99 -5.81 10.12 -1.10
C LEU A 99 -4.66 9.57 -1.94
N VAL A 100 -4.85 9.37 -3.24
CA VAL A 100 -3.82 8.86 -4.16
C VAL A 100 -2.68 9.87 -4.33
N ILE A 101 -2.99 11.15 -4.52
CA ILE A 101 -1.96 12.20 -4.60
C ILE A 101 -1.20 12.30 -3.27
N PHE A 102 -1.92 12.27 -2.13
CA PHE A 102 -1.28 12.25 -0.82
C PHE A 102 -0.34 11.05 -0.66
N ASN A 103 -0.79 9.84 -1.03
CA ASN A 103 0.03 8.64 -1.03
C ASN A 103 1.28 8.81 -1.90
N ASN A 104 1.16 9.36 -3.10
CA ASN A 104 2.27 9.55 -4.02
C ASN A 104 3.31 10.53 -3.44
N VAL A 105 2.89 11.61 -2.78
CA VAL A 105 3.79 12.51 -2.05
C VAL A 105 4.48 11.76 -0.91
N MET A 106 3.75 10.95 -0.13
CA MET A 106 4.33 10.12 0.92
C MET A 106 5.35 9.12 0.36
N ALA A 107 5.08 8.49 -0.79
CA ALA A 107 5.99 7.56 -1.43
C ALA A 107 7.30 8.26 -1.85
N VAL A 108 7.21 9.43 -2.49
CA VAL A 108 8.37 10.23 -2.91
C VAL A 108 9.26 10.60 -1.71
N ILE A 109 8.69 10.81 -0.53
CA ILE A 109 9.44 11.15 0.68
C ILE A 109 9.95 9.90 1.40
N PHE A 110 9.04 9.00 1.79
CA PHE A 110 9.35 7.93 2.71
C PHE A 110 10.05 6.73 2.07
N VAL A 111 9.85 6.44 0.78
CA VAL A 111 10.56 5.35 0.11
C VAL A 111 12.08 5.58 0.09
N PRO A 112 12.61 6.71 -0.43
CA PRO A 112 14.05 6.95 -0.42
C PRO A 112 14.62 7.10 0.99
N VAL A 113 13.88 7.76 1.91
CA VAL A 113 14.32 7.89 3.30
C VAL A 113 14.42 6.52 3.98
N SER A 114 13.43 5.65 3.78
CA SER A 114 13.44 4.27 4.30
C SER A 114 14.59 3.47 3.72
N PHE A 115 14.84 3.57 2.41
CA PHE A 115 15.95 2.89 1.76
C PHE A 115 17.31 3.32 2.34
N VAL A 116 17.54 4.64 2.47
CA VAL A 116 18.77 5.18 3.06
C VAL A 116 18.92 4.75 4.51
N LEU A 117 17.83 4.79 5.30
CA LEU A 117 17.81 4.38 6.69
C LEU A 117 18.16 2.89 6.85
N VAL A 118 17.49 2.00 6.11
CA VAL A 118 17.77 0.56 6.12
C VAL A 118 19.21 0.29 5.72
N ARG A 119 19.73 0.97 4.68
CA ARG A 119 21.14 0.84 4.27
C ARG A 119 22.10 1.26 5.39
N ARG A 120 21.81 2.36 6.09
CA ARG A 120 22.63 2.84 7.22
C ARG A 120 22.59 1.87 8.40
N LEU A 121 21.42 1.34 8.74
CA LEU A 121 21.26 0.34 9.80
C LEU A 121 22.02 -0.95 9.45
N ASN A 122 21.91 -1.40 8.20
CA ASN A 122 22.58 -2.63 7.74
C ASN A 122 24.10 -2.49 7.79
N LYS A 123 24.65 -1.34 7.35
CA LYS A 123 26.10 -1.06 7.45
C LYS A 123 26.61 -1.06 8.89
N LYS A 124 25.76 -0.72 9.86
CA LYS A 124 26.11 -0.68 11.29
C LYS A 124 25.76 -1.98 12.02
N SER A 125 25.26 -3.00 11.32
CA SER A 125 24.72 -4.24 11.92
C SER A 125 23.62 -3.99 12.95
N LEU A 126 22.79 -2.95 12.73
CA LEU A 126 21.70 -2.53 13.63
C LEU A 126 20.30 -2.87 13.08
N THR A 127 20.17 -3.60 11.98
CA THR A 127 18.85 -3.97 11.41
C THR A 127 18.02 -4.86 12.33
N TRP A 128 18.64 -5.57 13.29
CA TRP A 128 17.94 -6.34 14.31
C TRP A 128 16.93 -5.51 15.12
N MET A 129 17.16 -4.19 15.25
CA MET A 129 16.22 -3.28 15.91
C MET A 129 14.85 -3.27 15.22
N LEU A 130 14.75 -3.63 13.95
CA LEU A 130 13.48 -3.68 13.22
C LEU A 130 12.71 -4.98 13.42
N LEU A 131 13.32 -6.01 14.05
CA LEU A 131 12.74 -7.35 14.11
C LEU A 131 11.38 -7.38 14.83
N THR A 132 11.28 -6.72 15.98
CA THR A 132 10.02 -6.66 16.75
C THR A 132 8.95 -5.87 16.00
N PRO A 133 9.20 -4.63 15.52
CA PRO A 133 8.22 -3.91 14.71
C PRO A 133 7.75 -4.67 13.46
N ILE A 134 8.66 -5.30 12.72
CA ILE A 134 8.30 -6.10 11.52
C ILE A 134 7.37 -7.24 11.90
N LYS A 135 7.66 -7.99 12.97
CA LYS A 135 6.77 -9.07 13.42
C LYS A 135 5.39 -8.55 13.79
N THR A 136 5.30 -7.43 14.50
CA THR A 136 4.01 -6.80 14.85
C THR A 136 3.21 -6.44 13.60
N VAL A 137 3.84 -5.77 12.63
CA VAL A 137 3.18 -5.38 11.37
C VAL A 137 2.72 -6.60 10.57
N VAL A 138 3.57 -7.63 10.46
CA VAL A 138 3.23 -8.87 9.74
C VAL A 138 2.06 -9.59 10.40
N ILE A 139 2.08 -9.77 11.73
CA ILE A 139 0.98 -10.42 12.45
C ILE A 139 -0.33 -9.65 12.25
N PHE A 140 -0.32 -8.32 12.40
CA PHE A 140 -1.50 -7.51 12.19
C PHE A 140 -2.02 -7.60 10.74
N SER A 141 -1.11 -7.58 9.76
CA SER A 141 -1.46 -7.74 8.35
C SER A 141 -2.11 -9.09 8.07
N LEU A 142 -1.57 -10.18 8.64
CA LEU A 142 -2.14 -11.53 8.48
C LEU A 142 -3.52 -11.68 9.13
N VAL A 143 -3.77 -10.97 10.23
CA VAL A 143 -5.11 -10.90 10.84
C VAL A 143 -6.08 -10.20 9.88
N ILE A 144 -5.70 -9.05 9.31
CA ILE A 144 -6.56 -8.34 8.34
C ILE A 144 -6.82 -9.22 7.11
N VAL A 145 -5.80 -9.85 6.54
CA VAL A 145 -5.94 -10.76 5.39
C VAL A 145 -6.90 -11.91 5.72
N SER A 146 -6.80 -12.50 6.92
CA SER A 146 -7.73 -13.56 7.35
C SER A 146 -9.19 -13.07 7.39
N ILE A 147 -9.44 -11.86 7.91
CA ILE A 147 -10.80 -11.27 7.95
C ILE A 147 -11.32 -11.01 6.53
N MET A 148 -10.46 -10.49 5.65
CA MET A 148 -10.81 -10.22 4.25
C MET A 148 -11.19 -11.48 3.48
N ILE A 149 -10.52 -12.61 3.72
CA ILE A 149 -10.85 -13.89 3.07
C ILE A 149 -12.23 -14.40 3.52
N VAL A 150 -12.63 -14.12 4.76
CA VAL A 150 -13.92 -14.58 5.31
C VAL A 150 -15.07 -13.70 4.84
N ASN A 151 -14.91 -12.38 4.82
CA ASN A 151 -15.97 -11.45 4.42
C ASN A 151 -15.37 -10.17 3.82
N PHE A 152 -15.04 -10.22 2.53
CA PHE A 152 -14.46 -9.07 1.83
C PHE A 152 -15.43 -7.90 1.72
N GLU A 153 -16.70 -8.15 1.40
CA GLU A 153 -17.71 -7.11 1.22
C GLU A 153 -17.83 -6.20 2.47
N GLN A 154 -17.94 -6.81 3.65
CA GLN A 154 -18.03 -6.05 4.89
C GLN A 154 -16.75 -5.27 5.20
N VAL A 155 -15.57 -5.84 4.89
CA VAL A 155 -14.30 -5.11 5.03
C VAL A 155 -14.22 -3.96 4.04
N PHE A 156 -14.70 -4.14 2.82
CA PHE A 156 -14.76 -3.11 1.78
C PHE A 156 -15.65 -1.94 2.22
N ILE A 157 -16.81 -2.22 2.82
CA ILE A 157 -17.68 -1.20 3.41
C ILE A 157 -16.96 -0.44 4.53
N TYR A 158 -16.39 -1.16 5.51
CA TYR A 158 -15.67 -0.51 6.62
C TYR A 158 -14.46 0.31 6.16
N PHE A 159 -13.77 -0.14 5.11
CA PHE A 159 -12.69 0.63 4.50
C PHE A 159 -13.20 1.96 3.95
N HIS A 160 -14.35 1.97 3.28
CA HIS A 160 -14.95 3.21 2.78
C HIS A 160 -15.43 4.12 3.91
N GLU A 161 -16.13 3.59 4.92
CA GLU A 161 -16.60 4.36 6.07
C GLU A 161 -15.44 4.97 6.89
N LEU A 162 -14.28 4.31 6.94
CA LEU A 162 -13.10 4.83 7.60
C LEU A 162 -12.48 6.01 6.85
N LEU A 163 -12.49 5.96 5.51
CA LEU A 163 -11.81 6.94 4.66
C LEU A 163 -12.70 8.11 4.23
N PHE A 164 -14.01 7.87 4.10
CA PHE A 164 -14.98 8.82 3.57
C PHE A 164 -16.05 9.11 4.61
N ARG A 165 -16.37 10.41 4.79
CA ARG A 165 -17.42 10.87 5.73
C ARG A 165 -18.78 11.06 5.05
N ASN A 166 -18.90 10.60 3.81
CA ASN A 166 -20.09 10.65 2.97
C ASN A 166 -20.42 9.24 2.45
N SER A 167 -21.52 9.12 1.71
CA SER A 167 -21.94 7.88 1.05
C SER A 167 -21.76 7.93 -0.47
N ASP A 168 -20.93 8.85 -0.98
CA ASP A 168 -20.78 9.08 -2.43
C ASP A 168 -20.11 7.90 -3.14
N TRP A 169 -19.50 6.98 -2.38
CA TRP A 169 -18.90 5.73 -2.84
C TRP A 169 -19.92 4.62 -3.16
N ILE A 170 -21.19 4.80 -2.79
CA ILE A 170 -22.27 3.86 -3.14
C ILE A 170 -22.77 4.20 -4.54
N PHE A 171 -22.28 3.47 -5.53
CA PHE A 171 -22.61 3.71 -6.94
C PHE A 171 -23.91 3.01 -7.32
N ASP A 172 -24.77 3.71 -8.05
CA ASP A 172 -25.92 3.14 -8.74
C ASP A 172 -25.48 2.72 -10.15
N PRO A 173 -25.58 1.44 -10.56
CA PRO A 173 -25.18 0.99 -11.89
C PRO A 173 -25.86 1.73 -13.06
N ASP A 174 -27.04 2.32 -12.86
CA ASP A 174 -27.75 3.08 -13.88
C ASP A 174 -27.26 4.53 -13.98
N LEU A 175 -26.74 5.10 -12.89
CA LEU A 175 -26.23 6.49 -12.85
C LEU A 175 -24.71 6.58 -12.97
N ASP A 176 -24.00 5.53 -12.54
CA ASP A 176 -22.55 5.38 -12.50
C ASP A 176 -22.13 4.01 -13.05
N PRO A 177 -22.37 3.70 -14.34
CA PRO A 177 -22.18 2.35 -14.89
C PRO A 177 -20.72 1.88 -14.92
N VAL A 178 -19.77 2.77 -14.62
CA VAL A 178 -18.35 2.44 -14.42
C VAL A 178 -18.16 1.38 -13.32
N ILE A 179 -19.07 1.28 -12.35
CA ILE A 179 -18.99 0.22 -11.31
C ILE A 179 -19.04 -1.18 -11.92
N ASN A 180 -19.70 -1.36 -13.07
CA ASN A 180 -19.81 -2.65 -13.74
C ASN A 180 -18.48 -3.13 -14.35
N MET A 181 -17.49 -2.23 -14.55
CA MET A 181 -16.13 -2.63 -14.89
C MET A 181 -15.22 -2.78 -13.66
N LEU A 182 -15.69 -2.45 -12.46
CA LEU A 182 -14.92 -2.50 -11.21
C LEU A 182 -15.68 -3.32 -10.16
N PRO A 183 -15.94 -4.61 -10.40
CA PRO A 183 -16.62 -5.46 -9.43
C PRO A 183 -15.78 -5.58 -8.14
N ASP A 184 -16.45 -5.91 -7.04
CA ASP A 184 -15.83 -6.18 -5.74
C ASP A 184 -14.67 -7.19 -5.82
N THR A 185 -14.80 -8.23 -6.65
CA THR A 185 -13.77 -9.24 -6.89
C THR A 185 -12.48 -8.61 -7.43
N PHE A 186 -12.58 -7.62 -8.32
CA PHE A 186 -11.41 -6.88 -8.80
C PHE A 186 -10.74 -6.08 -7.67
N PHE A 187 -11.53 -5.46 -6.79
CA PHE A 187 -10.98 -4.79 -5.61
C PHE A 187 -10.33 -5.78 -4.64
N PHE A 188 -10.92 -6.96 -4.41
CA PHE A 188 -10.32 -8.01 -3.60
C PHE A 188 -8.94 -8.42 -4.15
N GLU A 189 -8.80 -8.55 -5.47
CA GLU A 189 -7.51 -8.81 -6.11
C GLU A 189 -6.52 -7.65 -5.94
N CYS A 190 -6.97 -6.40 -6.02
CA CYS A 190 -6.13 -5.24 -5.75
C CYS A 190 -5.60 -5.23 -4.31
N PHE A 191 -6.45 -5.51 -3.32
CA PHE A 191 -6.03 -5.66 -1.92
C PHE A 191 -5.08 -6.85 -1.74
N THR A 192 -5.33 -7.97 -2.44
CA THR A 192 -4.46 -9.14 -2.43
C THR A 192 -3.07 -8.79 -2.95
N LEU A 193 -2.97 -8.11 -4.10
CA LEU A 193 -1.71 -7.62 -4.64
C LEU A 193 -0.99 -6.67 -3.67
N PHE A 194 -1.73 -5.73 -3.07
CA PHE A 194 -1.20 -4.84 -2.05
C PHE A 194 -0.54 -5.63 -0.90
N PHE A 195 -1.23 -6.61 -0.33
CA PHE A 195 -0.70 -7.42 0.77
C PHE A 195 0.47 -8.30 0.34
N ILE A 196 0.46 -8.86 -0.88
CA ILE A 196 1.61 -9.62 -1.41
C ILE A 196 2.85 -8.73 -1.46
N VAL A 197 2.74 -7.55 -2.05
CA VAL A 197 3.86 -6.59 -2.15
C VAL A 197 4.30 -6.15 -0.75
N PHE A 198 3.35 -5.75 0.09
CA PHE A 198 3.63 -5.24 1.43
C PHE A 198 4.31 -6.29 2.33
N LEU A 199 3.83 -7.53 2.32
CA LEU A 199 4.41 -8.64 3.07
C LEU A 199 5.77 -9.07 2.49
N ALA A 200 5.95 -9.04 1.17
CA ALA A 200 7.25 -9.32 0.55
C ALA A 200 8.33 -8.32 0.97
N LEU A 201 8.00 -7.03 1.05
CA LEU A 201 8.91 -5.99 1.57
C LEU A 201 9.29 -6.25 3.03
N HIS A 202 8.31 -6.61 3.87
CA HIS A 202 8.55 -6.94 5.28
C HIS A 202 9.35 -8.22 5.46
N LEU A 203 9.13 -9.23 4.61
CA LEU A 203 9.91 -10.47 4.60
C LEU A 203 11.36 -10.18 4.24
N TRP A 204 11.62 -9.34 3.24
CA TRP A 204 12.97 -8.91 2.90
C TRP A 204 13.66 -8.19 4.07
N LEU A 205 12.96 -7.25 4.73
CA LEU A 205 13.48 -6.57 5.93
C LEU A 205 13.75 -7.55 7.08
N TYR A 206 12.87 -8.54 7.28
CA TYR A 206 13.04 -9.58 8.29
C TYR A 206 14.31 -10.41 8.06
N ILE A 207 14.56 -10.80 6.80
CA ILE A 207 15.77 -11.53 6.42
C ILE A 207 17.02 -10.69 6.72
N LEU A 208 17.02 -9.39 6.40
CA LEU A 208 18.12 -8.48 6.73
C LEU A 208 18.31 -8.33 8.25
N ALA A 209 17.23 -8.20 9.01
CA ALA A 209 17.28 -8.10 10.46
C ALA A 209 17.89 -9.36 11.09
N LYS A 210 17.47 -10.56 10.64
CA LYS A 210 18.05 -11.84 11.09
C LYS A 210 19.54 -11.98 10.75
N LYS A 211 19.99 -11.51 9.59
CA LYS A 211 21.42 -11.57 9.21
C LYS A 211 22.30 -10.75 10.16
N SER A 212 21.82 -9.59 10.63
CA SER A 212 22.58 -8.77 11.58
C SER A 212 22.78 -9.42 12.95
N LEU A 213 21.85 -10.30 13.39
CA LEU A 213 22.00 -11.07 14.63
C LEU A 213 23.05 -12.20 14.53
N ARG A 214 23.34 -12.67 13.31
CA ARG A 214 24.33 -13.73 13.06
C ARG A 214 25.73 -13.18 12.82
N SER A 215 25.85 -11.87 12.61
CA SER A 215 27.13 -11.21 12.45
C SER A 215 27.63 -10.88 13.85
N ASP A 216 28.69 -11.54 14.32
CA ASP A 216 29.26 -11.24 15.64
C ASP A 216 29.48 -9.73 15.79
N PRO A 217 29.13 -9.12 16.95
CA PRO A 217 29.51 -7.74 17.19
C PRO A 217 31.04 -7.66 17.05
N PRO A 218 31.61 -6.60 16.44
CA PRO A 218 33.05 -6.46 16.40
C PRO A 218 33.54 -6.42 17.84
N LEU A 219 34.12 -7.54 18.29
CA LEU A 219 34.81 -7.64 19.56
C LEU A 219 35.82 -6.51 19.54
N LYS A 220 35.71 -5.60 20.51
CA LYS A 220 36.80 -4.69 20.85
C LYS A 220 38.02 -5.57 21.12
N SER A 221 38.90 -5.72 20.14
CA SER A 221 40.26 -6.21 20.36
C SER A 221 41.04 -5.09 21.05
N THR A 222 40.71 -4.82 22.31
CA THR A 222 41.69 -4.19 23.20
C THR A 222 42.76 -5.24 23.44
N ARG A 223 43.85 -5.07 22.71
CA ARG A 223 45.12 -5.80 22.82
C ARG A 223 45.40 -6.19 24.27
N SER A 224 45.37 -7.50 24.51
CA SER A 224 46.34 -8.11 25.41
C SER A 224 47.72 -7.99 24.77
N GLY A 225 48.71 -7.58 25.56
CA GLY A 225 50.13 -7.63 25.22
C GLY A 225 50.80 -6.26 25.16
N LYS A 226 51.45 -5.86 26.25
CA LYS A 226 52.84 -6.22 26.54
C LYS A 226 53.29 -5.63 27.89
N GLN A 227 53.84 -6.53 28.70
CA GLN A 227 54.83 -6.38 29.78
C GLN A 227 54.60 -5.31 30.86
#